data_AF-A0A821B6R5-F1
#
_entry.id   AF-A0A821B6R5-F1
#
_cell.length_a   1.000
_cell.length_b   1.000
_cell.length_c   1.000
_cell.angle_alpha   90.00
_cell.angle_beta   90.00
_cell.angle_gamma   90.00
#
_symmetry.space_group_name_H-M   'P 1'
#
loop_
_entity.id
_entity.type
_entity.pdbx_description
1 polymer ?
#
loop_
_entity_poly.entity_id
_entity_poly.type
_entity_poly.pdbx_seq_one_letter_code
_entity_poly.pdbx_strand_id
1 'polypeptide(L)'
;AEKLCTKCAEKFSQETISIKLLAAQMPLLITSLEILSRLADKYQSLATYSIRVLCDFLTEPSPLLFKLYRHTSQKLDEEEQNSFITDDIKSSKEYRAFQIFEKLRDSAIEGICKSLFIRLNSDPKCVEALLTQLSARLASGPINDNSDWMFNIVLLDAAPLKRRTSVRQDIDKEKYGNLLQTSLVSHNTILTLGHMAIALKDVQHTQQSILARFQQRLGDPPSPLDILIINQIGCMLISSLPQATYEEIIRLFTEIIINSTFPINDSTNESTTTGRHPVKYKQASNAVINALANVAANIQGTVELMNLLTSILELFVQLGLRAKDASEKSTKNALKVSNTAGSLGVLIPVIAVVMQRITVISDPSERVFRLFQRFWFYCVLYGFADAEGGLWPTEWHDCVRLIATKSPTLVSQSVSYVPLKAAMPLKPEQITKEDNTGLKSKLNAIFSTYLNAKAFIDRFGFEQSAYTLSVYYLETYR
;
A
#
# COMPACT_ATOMS: atom_id res chain seq x y z
N ALA A 1 23.05 -36.63 -5.53
CA ALA A 1 22.24 -35.41 -5.36
C ALA A 1 21.93 -35.17 -3.88
N GLU A 2 21.36 -36.14 -3.16
CA GLU A 2 21.06 -36.03 -1.71
C GLU A 2 22.25 -35.58 -0.84
N LYS A 3 23.43 -36.21 -0.98
CA LYS A 3 24.66 -35.80 -0.28
C LYS A 3 25.11 -34.36 -0.56
N LEU A 4 24.70 -33.79 -1.70
CA LEU A 4 24.99 -32.39 -2.03
C LEU A 4 23.99 -31.48 -1.32
N CYS A 5 22.70 -31.84 -1.31
CA CYS A 5 21.66 -31.09 -0.60
C CYS A 5 21.95 -31.02 0.90
N THR A 6 22.41 -32.13 1.52
CA THR A 6 22.81 -32.13 2.94
C THR A 6 24.00 -31.23 3.20
N LYS A 7 25.05 -31.27 2.36
CA LYS A 7 26.21 -30.38 2.48
C LYS A 7 25.85 -28.91 2.27
N CYS A 8 24.89 -28.61 1.39
CA CYS A 8 24.36 -27.26 1.23
C CYS A 8 23.62 -26.82 2.50
N ALA A 9 22.75 -27.68 3.06
CA ALA A 9 22.03 -27.41 4.29
C ALA A 9 22.98 -27.15 5.48
N GLU A 10 24.03 -27.98 5.63
CA GLU A 10 25.05 -27.84 6.68
C GLU A 10 25.79 -26.50 6.62
N LYS A 11 25.99 -25.91 5.43
CA LYS A 11 26.62 -24.59 5.30
C LYS A 11 25.77 -23.48 5.92
N PHE A 12 24.45 -23.62 5.91
CA PHE A 12 23.55 -22.62 6.49
C PHE A 12 23.50 -22.73 8.02
N SER A 13 23.78 -23.89 8.61
CA SER A 13 23.69 -24.10 10.06
C SER A 13 24.94 -23.68 10.84
N GLN A 14 25.96 -23.11 10.20
CA GLN A 14 27.22 -22.74 10.87
C GLN A 14 27.07 -21.45 11.71
N GLU A 15 27.25 -21.55 13.02
CA GLU A 15 27.11 -20.43 13.98
C GLU A 15 28.22 -19.36 13.90
N THR A 16 29.38 -19.70 13.33
CA THR A 16 30.65 -19.05 13.70
C THR A 16 31.27 -18.15 12.61
N ILE A 17 30.45 -17.50 11.77
CA ILE A 17 30.99 -16.66 10.68
C ILE A 17 30.91 -15.17 11.08
N SER A 18 32.02 -14.44 11.02
CA SER A 18 32.02 -12.97 11.18
C SER A 18 31.26 -12.32 10.02
N ILE A 19 30.61 -11.17 10.22
CA ILE A 19 29.82 -10.52 9.15
C ILE A 19 30.68 -10.19 7.91
N LYS A 20 31.96 -9.86 8.10
CA LYS A 20 32.92 -9.66 7.00
C LYS A 20 33.16 -10.95 6.20
N LEU A 21 33.33 -12.07 6.89
CA LEU A 21 33.53 -13.38 6.24
C LEU A 21 32.23 -13.85 5.57
N LEU A 22 31.09 -13.55 6.19
CA LEU A 22 29.77 -13.87 5.64
C LEU A 22 29.56 -13.12 4.32
N ALA A 23 29.86 -11.81 4.29
CA ALA A 23 29.84 -11.02 3.07
C ALA A 23 30.72 -11.59 1.95
N ALA A 24 31.91 -12.11 2.29
CA ALA A 24 32.79 -12.76 1.32
C ALA A 24 32.24 -14.12 0.82
N GLN A 25 31.49 -14.84 1.66
CA GLN A 25 30.91 -16.14 1.33
C GLN A 25 29.52 -16.04 0.67
N MET A 26 28.99 -14.83 0.50
CA MET A 26 27.64 -14.61 -0.03
C MET A 26 27.33 -15.27 -1.37
N PRO A 27 28.18 -15.16 -2.41
CA PRO A 27 27.91 -15.83 -3.68
C PRO A 27 27.75 -17.34 -3.51
N LEU A 28 28.53 -17.95 -2.61
CA LEU A 28 28.49 -19.37 -2.33
C LEU A 28 27.22 -19.77 -1.56
N LEU A 29 26.79 -18.95 -0.59
CA LEU A 29 25.55 -19.19 0.17
C LEU A 29 24.33 -19.08 -0.74
N ILE A 30 24.24 -18.03 -1.55
CA ILE A 30 23.17 -17.85 -2.55
C ILE A 30 23.15 -19.04 -3.52
N THR A 31 24.31 -19.38 -4.10
CA THR A 31 24.42 -20.54 -5.00
C THR A 31 24.00 -21.84 -4.30
N SER A 32 24.31 -22.01 -3.02
CA SER A 32 23.91 -23.20 -2.26
C SER A 32 22.39 -23.27 -2.09
N LEU A 33 21.70 -22.15 -1.89
CA LEU A 33 20.23 -22.08 -1.82
C LEU A 33 19.63 -22.37 -3.20
N GLU A 34 20.17 -21.77 -4.26
CA GLU A 34 19.72 -22.00 -5.64
C GLU A 34 19.86 -23.46 -6.06
N ILE A 35 20.99 -24.11 -5.71
CA ILE A 35 21.25 -25.52 -6.02
C ILE A 35 20.17 -26.44 -5.46
N LEU A 36 19.61 -26.16 -4.29
CA LEU A 36 18.53 -26.98 -3.71
C LEU A 36 17.30 -27.03 -4.65
N SER A 37 16.91 -25.87 -5.20
CA SER A 37 15.78 -25.80 -6.14
C SER A 37 16.14 -26.36 -7.53
N ARG A 38 17.34 -26.10 -8.05
CA ARG A 38 17.80 -26.65 -9.34
C ARG A 38 17.95 -28.18 -9.31
N LEU A 39 18.34 -28.74 -8.17
CA LEU A 39 18.39 -30.19 -8.01
C LEU A 39 16.99 -30.81 -7.93
N ALA A 40 16.02 -30.11 -7.33
CA ALA A 40 14.62 -30.55 -7.35
C ALA A 40 14.06 -30.62 -8.77
N ASP A 41 14.46 -29.69 -9.65
CA ASP A 41 14.05 -29.67 -11.07
C ASP A 41 14.54 -30.92 -11.80
N LYS A 42 15.79 -31.32 -11.55
CA LYS A 42 16.36 -32.54 -12.14
C LYS A 42 15.89 -33.84 -11.48
N TYR A 43 15.59 -33.79 -10.19
CA TYR A 43 15.22 -34.95 -9.37
C TYR A 43 14.01 -34.60 -8.51
N GLN A 44 12.81 -34.84 -9.04
CA GLN A 44 11.55 -34.48 -8.39
C GLN A 44 11.38 -35.07 -6.98
N SER A 45 12.01 -36.21 -6.68
CA SER A 45 12.05 -36.81 -5.34
C SER A 45 12.67 -35.90 -4.27
N LEU A 46 13.51 -34.95 -4.68
CA LEU A 46 14.16 -33.99 -3.80
C LEU A 46 13.33 -32.73 -3.55
N ALA A 47 12.23 -32.51 -4.30
CA ALA A 47 11.43 -31.30 -4.16
C ALA A 47 10.89 -31.12 -2.72
N THR A 48 10.36 -32.18 -2.11
CA THR A 48 9.89 -32.16 -0.71
C THR A 48 11.01 -31.82 0.26
N TYR A 49 12.21 -32.37 0.04
CA TYR A 49 13.38 -32.09 0.87
C TYR A 49 13.83 -30.63 0.72
N SER A 50 13.91 -30.12 -0.51
CA SER A 50 14.29 -28.74 -0.80
C SER A 50 13.30 -27.73 -0.21
N ILE A 51 11.99 -27.97 -0.35
CA ILE A 51 10.95 -27.14 0.30
C ILE A 51 11.18 -27.11 1.81
N ARG A 52 11.33 -28.27 2.44
CA ARG A 52 11.55 -28.35 3.89
C ARG A 52 12.79 -27.57 4.33
N VAL A 53 13.94 -27.82 3.73
CA VAL A 53 15.20 -27.16 4.12
C VAL A 53 15.13 -25.63 3.94
N LEU A 54 14.54 -25.16 2.85
CA LEU A 54 14.41 -23.72 2.59
C LEU A 54 13.37 -23.08 3.51
N CYS A 55 12.26 -23.76 3.80
CA CYS A 55 11.26 -23.29 4.77
C CYS A 55 11.83 -23.25 6.18
N ASP A 56 12.59 -24.28 6.60
CA ASP A 56 13.25 -24.33 7.90
C ASP A 56 14.28 -23.20 8.00
N PHE A 57 15.07 -22.94 6.95
CA PHE A 57 16.01 -21.82 6.89
C PHE A 57 15.36 -20.45 7.18
N LEU A 58 14.08 -20.26 6.83
CA LEU A 58 13.33 -19.02 7.00
C LEU A 58 12.49 -18.98 8.29
N THR A 59 11.87 -20.09 8.67
CA THR A 59 10.89 -20.18 9.78
C THR A 59 11.48 -20.73 11.06
N GLU A 60 12.60 -21.41 10.98
CA GLU A 60 13.51 -21.76 12.09
C GLU A 60 14.86 -21.10 11.78
N PRO A 61 14.91 -19.76 11.83
CA PRO A 61 15.91 -18.98 11.12
C PRO A 61 17.31 -19.43 11.54
N SER A 62 18.09 -19.81 10.53
CA SER A 62 19.47 -20.23 10.74
C SER A 62 20.22 -19.19 11.60
N PRO A 63 21.18 -19.62 12.45
CA PRO A 63 22.02 -18.71 13.22
C PRO A 63 22.67 -17.62 12.36
N LEU A 64 22.97 -17.95 11.10
CA LEU A 64 23.50 -17.03 10.10
C LEU A 64 22.50 -15.93 9.75
N LEU A 65 21.28 -16.32 9.39
CA LEU A 65 20.21 -15.40 8.99
C LEU A 65 19.79 -14.51 10.17
N PHE A 66 19.67 -15.11 11.36
CA PHE A 66 19.33 -14.40 12.58
C PHE A 66 20.43 -13.41 12.99
N LYS A 67 21.72 -13.76 12.85
CA LYS A 67 22.84 -12.86 13.14
C LYS A 67 22.86 -11.64 12.21
N LEU A 68 22.58 -11.84 10.93
CA LEU A 68 22.44 -10.74 9.97
C LEU A 68 21.29 -9.81 10.36
N TYR A 69 20.11 -10.38 10.62
CA TYR A 69 18.93 -9.63 11.03
C TYR A 69 19.11 -8.89 12.35
N ARG A 70 19.81 -9.50 13.31
CA ARG A 70 20.16 -8.85 14.58
C ARG A 70 21.10 -7.67 14.37
N HIS A 71 22.08 -7.80 13.47
CA HIS A 71 23.01 -6.71 13.17
C HIS A 71 22.33 -5.55 12.45
N THR A 72 21.36 -5.82 11.56
CA THR A 72 20.55 -4.76 10.95
C THR A 72 19.65 -4.08 11.98
N SER A 73 19.18 -4.80 13.00
CA SER A 73 18.29 -4.27 14.04
C SER A 73 18.99 -3.49 15.16
N GLN A 74 20.23 -3.83 15.54
CA GLN A 74 20.86 -3.33 16.80
C GLN A 74 21.46 -1.92 16.76
N LYS A 75 21.89 -1.40 15.62
CA LYS A 75 22.66 -0.12 15.55
C LYS A 75 21.86 1.10 15.12
N LEU A 76 20.59 0.90 14.80
CA LEU A 76 19.67 1.98 14.44
C LEU A 76 19.19 2.74 15.68
N ASP A 77 19.34 2.12 16.86
CA ASP A 77 19.07 2.70 18.18
C ASP A 77 20.19 3.68 18.64
N GLU A 78 21.43 3.55 18.13
CA GLU A 78 22.57 4.39 18.56
C GLU A 78 22.61 5.76 17.85
N GLU A 79 22.06 5.86 16.62
CA GLU A 79 22.12 7.08 15.80
C GLU A 79 21.08 8.14 16.17
N GLU A 80 19.98 7.75 16.83
CA GLU A 80 19.00 8.73 17.34
C GLU A 80 19.52 9.55 18.52
N GLN A 81 20.46 8.99 19.30
CA GLN A 81 21.01 9.66 20.49
C GLN A 81 22.15 10.63 20.16
N ASN A 82 22.76 10.55 18.97
CA ASN A 82 23.86 11.41 18.54
C ASN A 82 23.54 12.12 17.22
N SER A 83 22.52 12.99 17.23
CA SER A 83 22.21 13.85 16.09
C SER A 83 23.13 15.08 16.00
N PHE A 84 24.43 14.86 15.84
CA PHE A 84 25.35 15.84 15.25
C PHE A 84 26.54 15.09 14.61
N ILE A 85 26.78 15.36 13.31
CA ILE A 85 28.01 15.17 12.51
C ILE A 85 27.97 14.14 11.36
N THR A 86 27.82 14.71 10.14
CA THR A 86 28.32 14.37 8.79
C THR A 86 27.87 13.09 8.06
N ASP A 87 27.34 13.30 6.85
CA ASP A 87 26.51 12.41 6.03
C ASP A 87 27.24 11.40 5.11
N ASP A 88 28.57 11.39 4.95
CA ASP A 88 29.13 10.77 3.72
C ASP A 88 29.93 9.45 3.82
N ILE A 89 30.16 8.82 4.99
CA ILE A 89 31.06 7.64 5.04
C ILE A 89 30.55 6.43 5.86
N LYS A 90 29.42 6.54 6.58
CA LYS A 90 28.94 5.47 7.49
C LYS A 90 27.78 4.60 6.95
N SER A 91 27.36 4.79 5.69
CA SER A 91 26.23 4.07 5.07
C SER A 91 26.61 2.79 4.30
N SER A 92 27.89 2.39 4.25
CA SER A 92 28.36 1.35 3.33
C SER A 92 28.28 -0.10 3.86
N LYS A 93 28.48 -0.36 5.15
CA LYS A 93 28.63 -1.75 5.67
C LYS A 93 27.30 -2.33 6.15
N GLU A 94 26.45 -1.50 6.72
CA GLU A 94 25.14 -1.81 7.27
C GLU A 94 24.15 -2.07 6.15
N TYR A 95 24.13 -1.17 5.16
CA TYR A 95 23.38 -1.37 3.92
C TYR A 95 23.80 -2.65 3.20
N ARG A 96 25.10 -2.98 3.20
CA ARG A 96 25.59 -4.27 2.68
C ARG A 96 25.05 -5.46 3.47
N ALA A 97 25.06 -5.43 4.81
CA ALA A 97 24.54 -6.53 5.62
C ALA A 97 23.03 -6.73 5.42
N PHE A 98 22.28 -5.64 5.27
CA PHE A 98 20.85 -5.67 4.94
C PHE A 98 20.60 -6.24 3.55
N GLN A 99 21.26 -5.73 2.51
CA GLN A 99 21.17 -6.28 1.15
C GLN A 99 21.52 -7.77 1.08
N ILE A 100 22.50 -8.19 1.87
CA ILE A 100 22.91 -9.58 2.00
C ILE A 100 21.77 -10.42 2.61
N PHE A 101 21.20 -9.96 3.71
CA PHE A 101 20.08 -10.59 4.37
C PHE A 101 18.88 -10.75 3.41
N GLU A 102 18.48 -9.67 2.73
CA GLU A 102 17.38 -9.70 1.77
C GLU A 102 17.64 -10.68 0.63
N LYS A 103 18.83 -10.63 0.02
CA LYS A 103 19.18 -11.54 -1.08
C LYS A 103 19.12 -13.01 -0.67
N LEU A 104 19.56 -13.37 0.54
CA LEU A 104 19.46 -14.75 1.03
C LEU A 104 18.01 -15.16 1.26
N ARG A 105 17.21 -14.28 1.87
CA ARG A 105 15.78 -14.49 2.09
C ARG A 105 15.06 -14.70 0.76
N ASP A 106 15.25 -13.80 -0.19
CA ASP A 106 14.58 -13.83 -1.49
C ASP A 106 14.99 -15.06 -2.31
N SER A 107 16.28 -15.43 -2.29
CA SER A 107 16.77 -16.66 -2.94
C SER A 107 16.13 -17.92 -2.34
N ALA A 108 15.94 -17.95 -1.01
CA ALA A 108 15.28 -19.07 -0.35
C ALA A 108 13.79 -19.14 -0.71
N ILE A 109 13.08 -18.00 -0.69
CA ILE A 109 11.67 -17.92 -1.06
C ILE A 109 11.44 -18.33 -2.52
N GLU A 110 12.29 -17.84 -3.43
CA GLU A 110 12.26 -18.23 -4.85
C GLU A 110 12.50 -19.73 -5.01
N GLY A 111 13.45 -20.28 -4.27
CA GLY A 111 13.72 -21.72 -4.24
C GLY A 111 12.54 -22.55 -3.74
N ILE A 112 11.80 -22.07 -2.73
CA ILE A 112 10.56 -22.69 -2.24
C ILE A 112 9.52 -22.70 -3.36
N CYS A 113 9.26 -21.55 -4.00
CA CYS A 113 8.25 -21.43 -5.06
C CYS A 113 8.56 -22.34 -6.25
N LYS A 114 9.82 -22.37 -6.70
CA LYS A 114 10.28 -23.28 -7.77
C LYS A 114 10.09 -24.75 -7.40
N SER A 115 10.50 -25.14 -6.19
CA SER A 115 10.39 -26.52 -5.72
C SER A 115 8.93 -26.97 -5.55
N LEU A 116 8.04 -26.07 -5.10
CA LEU A 116 6.59 -26.31 -5.03
C LEU A 116 6.01 -26.54 -6.43
N PHE A 117 6.38 -25.70 -7.40
CA PHE A 117 5.91 -25.85 -8.78
C PHE A 117 6.28 -27.22 -9.36
N ILE A 118 7.51 -27.69 -9.12
CA ILE A 118 7.96 -29.03 -9.53
C ILE A 118 7.18 -30.13 -8.80
N ARG A 119 6.89 -29.93 -7.50
CA ARG A 119 6.18 -30.91 -6.67
C ARG A 119 4.71 -31.06 -7.07
N LEU A 120 4.05 -30.00 -7.56
CA LEU A 120 2.64 -30.01 -7.96
C LEU A 120 2.28 -31.13 -8.95
N ASN A 121 3.19 -31.46 -9.88
CA ASN A 121 3.00 -32.56 -10.84
C ASN A 121 2.79 -33.93 -10.17
N SER A 122 3.33 -34.10 -8.96
CA SER A 122 3.28 -35.36 -8.21
C SER A 122 2.35 -35.32 -7.00
N ASP A 123 2.07 -34.13 -6.48
CA ASP A 123 1.24 -33.93 -5.29
C ASP A 123 0.54 -32.57 -5.35
N PRO A 124 -0.72 -32.53 -5.83
CA PRO A 124 -1.49 -31.29 -5.94
C PRO A 124 -1.77 -30.61 -4.60
N LYS A 125 -1.70 -31.34 -3.47
CA LYS A 125 -2.00 -30.80 -2.12
C LYS A 125 -0.78 -30.16 -1.44
N CYS A 126 0.39 -30.19 -2.07
CA CYS A 126 1.63 -29.69 -1.45
C CYS A 126 1.57 -28.20 -1.11
N VAL A 127 0.85 -27.39 -1.91
CA VAL A 127 0.65 -25.96 -1.66
C VAL A 127 -0.17 -25.75 -0.39
N GLU A 128 -1.35 -26.36 -0.28
CA GLU A 128 -2.19 -26.23 0.93
C GLU A 128 -1.52 -26.79 2.20
N ALA A 129 -0.74 -27.87 2.06
CA ALA A 129 0.05 -28.39 3.18
C ALA A 129 1.06 -27.37 3.69
N LEU A 130 1.81 -26.72 2.79
CA LEU A 130 2.76 -25.69 3.18
C LEU A 130 2.06 -24.42 3.71
N LEU A 131 0.95 -24.00 3.09
CA LEU A 131 0.16 -22.88 3.58
C LEU A 131 -0.31 -23.11 5.02
N THR A 132 -0.77 -24.33 5.33
CA THR A 132 -1.18 -24.72 6.69
C THR A 132 0.00 -24.65 7.66
N GLN A 133 1.16 -25.16 7.26
CA GLN A 133 2.39 -25.10 8.06
C GLN A 133 2.80 -23.65 8.36
N LEU A 134 2.82 -22.79 7.35
CA LEU A 134 3.19 -21.38 7.48
C LEU A 134 2.18 -20.59 8.33
N SER A 135 0.87 -20.84 8.14
CA SER A 135 -0.18 -20.25 8.97
C SER A 135 -0.06 -20.62 10.44
N ALA A 136 0.22 -21.90 10.74
CA ALA A 136 0.42 -22.34 12.12
C ALA A 136 1.60 -21.63 12.80
N ARG A 137 2.69 -21.40 12.06
CA ARG A 137 3.86 -20.63 12.56
C ARG A 137 3.51 -19.18 12.84
N LEU A 138 2.75 -18.53 11.95
CA LEU A 138 2.31 -17.15 12.12
C LEU A 138 1.38 -16.97 13.34
N ALA A 139 0.54 -17.97 13.64
CA ALA A 139 -0.36 -17.96 14.79
C ALA A 139 0.36 -18.19 16.14
N SER A 140 1.51 -18.88 16.14
CA SER A 140 2.25 -19.24 17.35
C SER A 140 3.16 -18.13 17.93
N GLY A 141 3.30 -16.99 17.25
CA GLY A 141 4.19 -15.91 17.68
C GLY A 141 3.64 -15.08 18.85
N PRO A 142 4.47 -14.61 19.81
CA PRO A 142 4.05 -13.68 20.86
C PRO A 142 3.52 -12.37 20.27
N ILE A 143 2.21 -12.38 20.12
CA ILE A 143 1.33 -11.23 20.05
C ILE A 143 1.41 -10.55 21.42
N ASN A 144 2.00 -9.36 21.52
CA ASN A 144 1.87 -8.58 22.75
C ASN A 144 1.72 -7.09 22.44
N ASP A 145 0.74 -6.49 23.11
CA ASP A 145 0.14 -5.17 22.85
C ASP A 145 1.04 -3.94 23.08
N ASN A 146 2.30 -4.11 23.50
CA ASN A 146 3.24 -3.02 23.79
C ASN A 146 4.49 -3.05 22.88
N SER A 147 4.26 -3.03 21.57
CA SER A 147 5.31 -3.17 20.55
C SER A 147 5.68 -1.86 19.84
N ASP A 148 5.58 -0.73 20.55
CA ASP A 148 6.12 0.57 20.10
C ASP A 148 7.63 0.53 19.82
N TRP A 149 8.36 -0.46 20.34
CA TRP A 149 9.77 -0.68 20.01
C TRP A 149 9.99 -1.68 18.86
N MET A 150 9.03 -2.58 18.56
CA MET A 150 9.03 -3.30 17.25
C MET A 150 8.81 -2.32 16.10
N PHE A 151 8.18 -1.19 16.38
CA PHE A 151 7.97 -0.08 15.45
C PHE A 151 9.28 0.38 14.79
N ASN A 152 10.41 0.41 15.51
CA ASN A 152 11.71 0.79 14.93
C ASN A 152 12.38 -0.33 14.11
N ILE A 153 12.09 -1.59 14.39
CA ILE A 153 12.67 -2.75 13.69
C ILE A 153 11.92 -3.00 12.37
N VAL A 154 10.59 -2.85 12.33
CA VAL A 154 9.77 -3.12 11.14
C VAL A 154 9.77 -1.97 10.14
N LEU A 155 9.97 -0.71 10.58
CA LEU A 155 10.08 0.46 9.67
C LEU A 155 11.38 0.49 8.82
N LEU A 156 12.29 -0.46 9.03
CA LEU A 156 13.54 -0.55 8.28
C LEU A 156 13.37 -0.81 6.79
N ASP A 157 12.32 -1.53 6.41
CA ASP A 157 12.09 -1.96 5.02
C ASP A 157 11.35 -0.91 4.17
N ALA A 158 10.78 0.15 4.76
CA ALA A 158 9.76 0.98 4.08
C ALA A 158 9.93 2.52 4.08
N ALA A 159 10.93 3.11 4.76
CA ALA A 159 11.08 4.58 4.80
C ALA A 159 12.56 5.06 4.90
N PRO A 160 12.90 6.27 4.41
CA PRO A 160 14.25 6.83 4.53
C PRO A 160 14.65 7.05 6.01
N LEU A 161 15.94 6.79 6.28
CA LEU A 161 16.65 6.65 7.57
C LEU A 161 16.40 7.70 8.69
N LYS A 162 15.64 8.77 8.47
CA LYS A 162 15.69 10.01 9.29
C LYS A 162 14.66 10.14 10.43
N ARG A 163 13.76 9.19 10.68
CA ARG A 163 12.80 9.27 11.79
C ARG A 163 12.64 7.93 12.48
N ARG A 164 13.32 7.74 13.62
CA ARG A 164 13.21 6.58 14.51
C ARG A 164 13.21 7.14 15.95
N THR A 165 12.54 6.50 16.92
CA THR A 165 12.41 7.03 18.31
C THR A 165 12.79 6.02 19.41
N SER A 166 13.62 6.44 20.36
CA SER A 166 14.28 5.56 21.34
C SER A 166 13.34 5.09 22.46
N VAL A 167 13.17 3.78 22.59
CA VAL A 167 12.49 3.17 23.74
C VAL A 167 13.37 2.04 24.26
N ARG A 168 14.17 2.30 25.31
CA ARG A 168 15.01 1.26 25.91
C ARG A 168 15.39 1.56 27.35
N GLN A 169 14.50 1.26 28.29
CA GLN A 169 14.89 0.91 29.65
C GLN A 169 14.04 -0.33 30.03
N ASP A 170 14.70 -1.42 30.46
CA ASP A 170 14.11 -2.62 31.12
C ASP A 170 13.68 -3.86 30.30
N ILE A 171 14.27 -4.17 29.12
CA ILE A 171 14.08 -5.49 28.47
C ILE A 171 15.36 -6.34 28.58
N ASP A 172 15.25 -7.53 29.19
CA ASP A 172 16.32 -8.53 29.25
C ASP A 172 16.86 -8.90 27.86
N LYS A 173 18.18 -9.04 27.73
CA LYS A 173 18.85 -9.35 26.44
C LYS A 173 18.34 -10.63 25.78
N GLU A 174 18.00 -11.64 26.58
CA GLU A 174 17.47 -12.92 26.11
C GLU A 174 16.02 -12.75 25.59
N LYS A 175 15.18 -12.04 26.35
CA LYS A 175 13.82 -11.69 25.95
C LYS A 175 13.81 -10.89 24.64
N TYR A 176 14.70 -9.91 24.49
CA TYR A 176 14.88 -9.15 23.25
C TYR A 176 15.31 -10.03 22.07
N GLY A 177 16.23 -10.97 22.29
CA GLY A 177 16.65 -11.94 21.28
C GLY A 177 15.49 -12.81 20.78
N ASN A 178 14.68 -13.35 21.70
CA ASN A 178 13.53 -14.17 21.37
C ASN A 178 12.47 -13.38 20.57
N LEU A 179 12.21 -12.13 20.97
CA LEU A 179 11.24 -11.29 20.25
C LEU A 179 11.72 -10.90 18.84
N LEU A 180 13.02 -10.62 18.66
CA LEU A 180 13.61 -10.43 17.33
C LEU A 180 13.45 -11.67 16.46
N GLN A 181 13.66 -12.86 17.04
CA GLN A 181 13.54 -14.11 16.31
C GLN A 181 12.09 -14.36 15.87
N THR A 182 11.11 -14.16 16.77
CA THR A 182 9.69 -14.22 16.40
C THR A 182 9.36 -13.23 15.28
N SER A 183 9.81 -11.98 15.40
CA SER A 183 9.58 -10.95 14.39
C SER A 183 10.11 -11.39 13.03
N LEU A 184 11.36 -11.88 12.97
CA LEU A 184 11.98 -12.40 11.75
C LEU A 184 11.15 -13.53 11.12
N VAL A 185 10.70 -14.49 11.94
CA VAL A 185 9.88 -15.62 11.48
C VAL A 185 8.57 -15.12 10.86
N SER A 186 7.88 -14.18 11.52
CA SER A 186 6.63 -13.62 11.01
C SER A 186 6.83 -12.87 9.68
N HIS A 187 7.89 -12.07 9.56
CA HIS A 187 8.22 -11.35 8.31
C HIS A 187 8.51 -12.32 7.17
N ASN A 188 9.39 -13.29 7.41
CA ASN A 188 9.73 -14.30 6.42
C ASN A 188 8.49 -15.11 6.00
N THR A 189 7.61 -15.43 6.94
CA THR A 189 6.38 -16.16 6.66
C THR A 189 5.45 -15.36 5.75
N ILE A 190 5.20 -14.08 6.07
CA ILE A 190 4.32 -13.21 5.26
C ILE A 190 4.91 -13.01 3.86
N LEU A 191 6.22 -12.77 3.74
CA LEU A 191 6.90 -12.64 2.44
C LEU A 191 6.83 -13.93 1.63
N THR A 192 7.04 -15.08 2.27
CA THR A 192 6.94 -16.39 1.61
C THR A 192 5.52 -16.60 1.06
N LEU A 193 4.49 -16.31 1.86
CA LEU A 193 3.09 -16.37 1.42
C LEU A 193 2.81 -15.42 0.25
N GLY A 194 3.27 -14.17 0.32
CA GLY A 194 3.07 -13.19 -0.75
C GLY A 194 3.73 -13.61 -2.07
N HIS A 195 4.97 -14.09 -2.01
CA HIS A 195 5.68 -14.60 -3.19
C HIS A 195 5.04 -15.87 -3.76
N MET A 196 4.55 -16.77 -2.90
CA MET A 196 3.77 -17.93 -3.34
C MET A 196 2.52 -17.51 -4.12
N ALA A 197 1.80 -16.48 -3.67
CA ALA A 197 0.61 -15.98 -4.37
C ALA A 197 0.91 -15.46 -5.78
N ILE A 198 2.12 -14.94 -6.00
CA ILE A 198 2.56 -14.40 -7.29
C ILE A 198 3.11 -15.53 -8.18
N ALA A 199 4.01 -16.36 -7.64
CA ALA A 199 4.70 -17.40 -8.39
C ALA A 199 3.79 -18.57 -8.77
N LEU A 200 2.74 -18.83 -7.99
CA LEU A 200 1.78 -19.93 -8.21
C LEU A 200 0.41 -19.40 -8.63
N LYS A 201 0.35 -18.24 -9.29
CA LYS A 201 -0.92 -17.60 -9.71
C LYS A 201 -1.82 -18.48 -10.59
N ASP A 202 -1.21 -19.37 -11.38
CA ASP A 202 -1.94 -20.28 -12.28
C ASP A 202 -2.47 -21.53 -11.57
N VAL A 203 -2.13 -21.71 -10.29
CA VAL A 203 -2.58 -22.83 -9.46
C VAL A 203 -3.88 -22.45 -8.77
N GLN A 204 -4.95 -23.20 -9.06
CA GLN A 204 -6.30 -22.93 -8.56
C GLN A 204 -6.33 -22.67 -7.05
N HIS A 205 -7.14 -21.69 -6.64
CA HIS A 205 -7.38 -21.27 -5.25
C HIS A 205 -6.18 -20.72 -4.46
N THR A 206 -4.94 -20.83 -4.94
CA THR A 206 -3.75 -20.42 -4.18
C THR A 206 -3.81 -18.96 -3.71
N GLN A 207 -4.11 -18.02 -4.63
CA GLN A 207 -4.21 -16.61 -4.30
C GLN A 207 -5.35 -16.29 -3.34
N GLN A 208 -6.50 -16.96 -3.47
CA GLN A 208 -7.66 -16.81 -2.59
C GLN A 208 -7.36 -17.34 -1.18
N SER A 209 -6.75 -18.52 -1.10
CA SER A 209 -6.29 -19.16 0.14
C SER A 209 -5.30 -18.28 0.91
N ILE A 210 -4.37 -17.64 0.20
CA ILE A 210 -3.38 -16.74 0.82
C ILE A 210 -4.03 -15.42 1.25
N LEU A 211 -4.90 -14.83 0.42
CA LEU A 211 -5.63 -13.61 0.77
C LEU A 211 -6.47 -13.80 2.04
N ALA A 212 -7.20 -14.92 2.16
CA ALA A 212 -7.98 -15.23 3.35
C ALA A 212 -7.13 -15.28 4.62
N ARG A 213 -5.92 -15.85 4.54
CA ARG A 213 -4.96 -15.92 5.67
C ARG A 213 -4.40 -14.54 6.02
N PHE A 214 -4.15 -13.70 5.03
CA PHE A 214 -3.77 -12.30 5.26
C PHE A 214 -4.89 -11.51 5.92
N GLN A 215 -6.13 -11.63 5.45
CA GLN A 215 -7.30 -10.98 6.06
C GLN A 215 -7.53 -11.44 7.51
N GLN A 216 -7.34 -12.73 7.81
CA GLN A 216 -7.44 -13.25 9.17
C GLN A 216 -6.40 -12.67 10.12
N ARG A 217 -5.20 -12.33 9.63
CA ARG A 217 -4.13 -11.77 10.47
C ARG A 217 -4.18 -10.25 10.55
N LEU A 218 -4.68 -9.59 9.50
CA LEU A 218 -4.68 -8.14 9.36
C LEU A 218 -5.52 -7.49 10.46
N GLY A 219 -4.87 -6.73 11.33
CA GLY A 219 -5.56 -6.03 12.41
C GLY A 219 -6.03 -6.93 13.58
N ASP A 220 -5.73 -8.24 13.55
CA ASP A 220 -6.08 -9.17 14.62
C ASP A 220 -4.87 -10.02 15.09
N PRO A 221 -4.17 -9.58 16.16
CA PRO A 221 -4.21 -8.22 16.71
C PRO A 221 -3.43 -7.25 15.84
N PRO A 222 -3.72 -5.94 15.96
CA PRO A 222 -3.03 -4.90 15.22
C PRO A 222 -1.53 -4.98 15.44
N SER A 223 -0.75 -4.98 14.37
CA SER A 223 0.69 -5.11 14.47
C SER A 223 1.41 -4.45 13.29
N PRO A 224 2.71 -4.11 13.41
CA PRO A 224 3.48 -3.59 12.29
C PRO A 224 3.50 -4.51 11.06
N LEU A 225 3.22 -5.80 11.25
CA LEU A 225 3.07 -6.78 10.17
C LEU A 225 1.91 -6.44 9.23
N ASP A 226 0.92 -5.65 9.68
CA ASP A 226 -0.21 -5.20 8.86
C ASP A 226 0.29 -4.41 7.63
N ILE A 227 1.35 -3.60 7.80
CA ILE A 227 1.98 -2.86 6.69
C ILE A 227 2.56 -3.83 5.67
N LEU A 228 3.27 -4.86 6.15
CA LEU A 228 3.86 -5.87 5.29
C LEU A 228 2.78 -6.70 4.56
N ILE A 229 1.71 -7.07 5.27
CA ILE A 229 0.56 -7.79 4.70
C ILE A 229 -0.08 -6.95 3.59
N ILE A 230 -0.36 -5.67 3.85
CA ILE A 230 -0.92 -4.75 2.85
C ILE A 230 0.00 -4.61 1.64
N ASN A 231 1.32 -4.52 1.84
CA ASN A 231 2.28 -4.49 0.76
C ASN A 231 2.25 -5.78 -0.08
N GLN A 232 2.19 -6.96 0.56
CA GLN A 232 2.09 -8.24 -0.16
C GLN A 232 0.77 -8.37 -0.94
N ILE A 233 -0.36 -7.93 -0.35
CA ILE A 233 -1.65 -7.84 -1.05
C ILE A 233 -1.54 -6.88 -2.26
N GLY A 234 -0.83 -5.76 -2.12
CA GLY A 234 -0.52 -4.86 -3.23
C GLY A 234 0.28 -5.55 -4.33
N CYS A 235 1.32 -6.32 -3.99
CA CYS A 235 2.07 -7.09 -4.97
C CYS A 235 1.20 -8.14 -5.69
N MET A 236 0.22 -8.73 -5.02
CA MET A 236 -0.75 -9.64 -5.66
C MET A 236 -1.55 -8.93 -6.76
N LEU A 237 -1.99 -7.68 -6.56
CA LEU A 237 -2.69 -6.90 -7.59
C LEU A 237 -1.87 -6.70 -8.87
N ILE A 238 -0.54 -6.61 -8.75
CA ILE A 238 0.38 -6.45 -9.89
C ILE A 238 0.46 -7.75 -10.73
N SER A 239 0.27 -8.91 -10.09
CA SER A 239 0.56 -10.22 -10.70
C SER A 239 -0.50 -10.77 -11.67
N SER A 240 -1.54 -9.99 -11.98
CA SER A 240 -2.76 -10.39 -12.70
C SER A 240 -3.59 -11.39 -11.90
N LEU A 241 -4.76 -10.95 -11.42
CA LEU A 241 -5.66 -11.72 -10.56
C LEU A 241 -6.95 -12.10 -11.28
N PRO A 242 -7.64 -13.17 -10.85
CA PRO A 242 -9.04 -13.37 -11.18
C PRO A 242 -9.87 -12.16 -10.72
N GLN A 243 -10.85 -11.75 -11.54
CA GLN A 243 -11.66 -10.54 -11.31
C GLN A 243 -12.28 -10.50 -9.90
N ALA A 244 -12.80 -11.63 -9.40
CA ALA A 244 -13.40 -11.71 -8.07
C ALA A 244 -12.40 -11.37 -6.95
N THR A 245 -11.16 -11.88 -7.06
CA THR A 245 -10.10 -11.63 -6.07
C THR A 245 -9.58 -10.19 -6.17
N TYR A 246 -9.48 -9.64 -7.39
CA TYR A 246 -9.17 -8.22 -7.59
C TYR A 246 -10.20 -7.32 -6.89
N GLU A 247 -11.50 -7.57 -7.13
CA GLU A 247 -12.57 -6.78 -6.52
C GLU A 247 -12.59 -6.88 -4.99
N GLU A 248 -12.32 -8.07 -4.45
CA GLU A 248 -12.21 -8.30 -3.01
C GLU A 248 -11.09 -7.46 -2.39
N ILE A 249 -9.90 -7.44 -3.01
CA ILE A 249 -8.76 -6.64 -2.52
C ILE A 249 -9.05 -5.15 -2.61
N ILE A 250 -9.62 -4.68 -3.73
CA ILE A 250 -10.00 -3.26 -3.88
C ILE A 250 -11.04 -2.85 -2.83
N ARG A 251 -12.01 -3.72 -2.52
CA ARG A 251 -12.98 -3.49 -1.44
C ARG A 251 -12.29 -3.41 -0.07
N LEU A 252 -11.37 -4.33 0.24
CA LEU A 252 -10.60 -4.31 1.48
C LEU A 252 -9.81 -3.01 1.64
N PHE A 253 -9.07 -2.59 0.60
CA PHE A 253 -8.31 -1.34 0.61
C PHE A 253 -9.21 -0.11 0.76
N THR A 254 -10.36 -0.11 0.09
CA THR A 254 -11.38 0.93 0.20
C THR A 254 -11.92 1.03 1.63
N GLU A 255 -12.25 -0.10 2.24
CA GLU A 255 -12.76 -0.15 3.61
C GLU A 255 -11.73 0.36 4.63
N ILE A 256 -10.47 -0.05 4.50
CA ILE A 256 -9.38 0.42 5.38
C ILE A 256 -9.24 1.94 5.33
N ILE A 257 -9.19 2.52 4.11
CA ILE A 257 -9.05 3.97 3.94
C ILE A 257 -10.27 4.69 4.52
N ILE A 258 -11.47 4.21 4.20
CA ILE A 258 -12.71 4.85 4.67
C ILE A 258 -12.84 4.79 6.20
N ASN A 259 -12.60 3.62 6.81
CA ASN A 259 -12.69 3.46 8.27
C ASN A 259 -11.63 4.29 8.99
N SER A 260 -10.48 4.53 8.35
CA SER A 260 -9.46 5.46 8.85
C SER A 260 -9.91 6.92 8.78
N THR A 261 -10.60 7.33 7.72
CA THR A 261 -11.03 8.73 7.53
C THR A 261 -12.29 9.04 8.36
N PHE A 262 -13.19 8.06 8.51
CA PHE A 262 -14.46 8.18 9.21
C PHE A 262 -14.63 7.04 10.23
N PRO A 263 -13.94 7.10 11.39
CA PRO A 263 -14.06 6.09 12.42
C PRO A 263 -15.51 6.02 12.93
N ILE A 264 -16.04 4.79 13.05
CA ILE A 264 -17.35 4.55 13.65
C ILE A 264 -17.21 4.78 15.17
N ASN A 265 -17.87 5.83 15.67
CA ASN A 265 -18.00 6.03 17.10
C ASN A 265 -19.09 5.08 17.62
N ASP A 266 -18.74 3.84 17.98
CA ASP A 266 -19.63 3.02 18.82
C ASP A 266 -19.65 3.63 20.22
N SER A 267 -20.56 4.57 20.43
CA SER A 267 -20.88 5.15 21.73
C SER A 267 -21.83 4.23 22.49
N THR A 268 -21.43 2.97 22.70
CA THR A 268 -22.08 2.09 23.67
C THR A 268 -21.01 1.39 24.47
N ASN A 269 -21.03 1.69 25.77
CA ASN A 269 -20.24 1.09 26.83
C ASN A 269 -19.95 -0.39 26.57
N GLU A 270 -18.69 -0.73 26.40
CA GLU A 270 -18.15 -1.98 26.93
C GLU A 270 -16.65 -1.82 27.15
N SER A 271 -16.29 -1.80 28.43
CA SER A 271 -14.98 -2.21 28.91
C SER A 271 -14.72 -3.63 28.42
N THR A 272 -14.18 -3.76 27.21
CA THR A 272 -13.50 -4.97 26.76
C THR A 272 -12.08 -4.59 26.37
N THR A 273 -11.17 -5.48 26.76
CA THR A 273 -9.72 -5.39 26.79
C THR A 273 -9.07 -5.34 25.40
N THR A 274 -9.68 -4.66 24.43
CA THR A 274 -9.17 -4.55 23.05
C THR A 274 -9.24 -3.10 22.58
N GLY A 275 -8.21 -2.33 22.92
CA GLY A 275 -8.04 -0.95 22.48
C GLY A 275 -7.86 -0.85 20.96
N ARG A 276 -8.96 -0.78 20.20
CA ARG A 276 -8.99 -0.37 18.79
C ARG A 276 -8.70 1.14 18.69
N HIS A 277 -7.43 1.53 18.82
CA HIS A 277 -7.01 2.93 18.74
C HIS A 277 -7.17 3.52 17.32
N PRO A 278 -7.67 4.77 17.17
CA PRO A 278 -7.82 5.46 15.88
C PRO A 278 -6.49 5.72 15.14
N VAL A 279 -5.35 5.69 15.83
CA VAL A 279 -4.01 5.77 15.22
C VAL A 279 -3.71 4.55 14.33
N LYS A 280 -4.32 3.39 14.62
CA LYS A 280 -4.05 2.10 13.97
C LYS A 280 -4.59 2.04 12.54
N TYR A 281 -5.83 2.51 12.32
CA TYR A 281 -6.41 2.60 10.96
C TYR A 281 -5.66 3.61 10.08
N LYS A 282 -5.08 4.66 10.67
CA LYS A 282 -4.29 5.65 9.95
C LYS A 282 -3.01 5.06 9.35
N GLN A 283 -2.35 4.17 10.08
CA GLN A 283 -1.15 3.48 9.60
C GLN A 283 -1.48 2.51 8.47
N ALA A 284 -2.53 1.70 8.64
CA ALA A 284 -3.02 0.81 7.60
C ALA A 284 -3.44 1.59 6.34
N SER A 285 -4.15 2.72 6.50
CA SER A 285 -4.55 3.59 5.38
C SER A 285 -3.34 4.14 4.60
N ASN A 286 -2.31 4.64 5.29
CA ASN A 286 -1.08 5.07 4.64
C ASN A 286 -0.38 3.93 3.89
N ALA A 287 -0.33 2.74 4.49
CA ALA A 287 0.22 1.55 3.83
C ALA A 287 -0.58 1.19 2.57
N VAL A 288 -1.92 1.29 2.61
CA VAL A 288 -2.77 1.07 1.43
C VAL A 288 -2.50 2.10 0.34
N ILE A 289 -2.35 3.38 0.68
CA ILE A 289 -2.03 4.43 -0.31
C ILE A 289 -0.68 4.14 -0.99
N ASN A 290 0.34 3.77 -0.20
CA ASN A 290 1.65 3.38 -0.73
C ASN A 290 1.57 2.13 -1.62
N ALA A 291 0.80 1.11 -1.20
CA ALA A 291 0.57 -0.07 -1.99
C ALA A 291 -0.13 0.28 -3.32
N LEU A 292 -1.18 1.11 -3.30
CA LEU A 292 -1.85 1.59 -4.50
C LEU A 292 -0.91 2.39 -5.42
N ALA A 293 -0.02 3.22 -4.87
CA ALA A 293 0.99 3.94 -5.64
C ALA A 293 1.97 2.97 -6.33
N ASN A 294 2.41 1.93 -5.62
CA ASN A 294 3.28 0.90 -6.18
C ASN A 294 2.55 0.08 -7.27
N VAL A 295 1.28 -0.26 -7.05
CA VAL A 295 0.44 -0.94 -8.05
C VAL A 295 0.25 -0.04 -9.28
N ALA A 296 -0.08 1.24 -9.10
CA ALA A 296 -0.22 2.21 -10.18
C ALA A 296 1.05 2.32 -11.04
N ALA A 297 2.23 2.29 -10.41
CA ALA A 297 3.51 2.36 -11.11
C ALA A 297 3.84 1.08 -11.90
N ASN A 298 3.42 -0.10 -11.42
CA ASN A 298 3.94 -1.38 -11.90
C ASN A 298 2.91 -2.32 -12.56
N ILE A 299 1.61 -2.10 -12.39
CA ILE A 299 0.57 -2.94 -13.02
C ILE A 299 0.74 -2.92 -14.54
N GLN A 300 0.58 -4.07 -15.20
CA GLN A 300 0.78 -4.19 -16.65
C GLN A 300 -0.54 -4.45 -17.34
N GLY A 301 -0.65 -4.00 -18.60
CA GLY A 301 -1.85 -4.16 -19.41
C GLY A 301 -2.76 -2.93 -19.38
N THR A 302 -3.36 -2.61 -20.52
CA THR A 302 -4.20 -1.42 -20.70
C THR A 302 -5.55 -1.58 -20.00
N VAL A 303 -6.11 -2.80 -20.00
CA VAL A 303 -7.38 -3.12 -19.34
C VAL A 303 -7.22 -3.01 -17.82
N GLU A 304 -6.14 -3.59 -17.29
CA GLU A 304 -5.80 -3.58 -15.87
C GLU A 304 -5.53 -2.17 -15.36
N LEU A 305 -4.81 -1.34 -16.14
CA LEU A 305 -4.61 0.08 -15.86
C LEU A 305 -5.94 0.84 -15.79
N MET A 306 -6.84 0.61 -16.75
CA MET A 306 -8.16 1.26 -16.76
C MET A 306 -9.07 0.78 -15.62
N ASN A 307 -9.00 -0.50 -15.26
CA ASN A 307 -9.69 -1.05 -14.10
C ASN A 307 -9.19 -0.41 -12.81
N LEU A 308 -7.88 -0.30 -12.64
CA LEU A 308 -7.27 0.37 -11.49
C LEU A 308 -7.65 1.86 -11.42
N LEU A 309 -7.57 2.58 -12.54
CA LEU A 309 -8.01 3.98 -12.62
C LEU A 309 -9.46 4.13 -12.16
N THR A 310 -10.34 3.26 -12.67
CA THR A 310 -11.76 3.28 -12.31
C THR A 310 -11.95 3.01 -10.82
N SER A 311 -11.25 2.02 -10.26
CA SER A 311 -11.29 1.69 -8.83
C SER A 311 -10.80 2.84 -7.93
N ILE A 312 -9.69 3.51 -8.29
CA ILE A 312 -9.15 4.62 -7.49
C ILE A 312 -10.04 5.86 -7.59
N LEU A 313 -10.58 6.16 -8.77
CA LEU A 313 -11.56 7.24 -8.94
C LEU A 313 -12.84 6.96 -8.14
N GLU A 314 -13.29 5.71 -8.08
CA GLU A 314 -14.42 5.31 -7.25
C GLU A 314 -14.15 5.49 -5.77
N LEU A 315 -12.98 5.07 -5.29
CA LEU A 315 -12.56 5.32 -3.92
C LEU A 315 -12.55 6.82 -3.61
N PHE A 316 -11.97 7.64 -4.49
CA PHE A 316 -11.96 9.09 -4.35
C PHE A 316 -13.38 9.66 -4.24
N VAL A 317 -14.27 9.28 -5.15
CA VAL A 317 -15.67 9.73 -5.12
C VAL A 317 -16.40 9.23 -3.87
N GLN A 318 -16.19 7.97 -3.46
CA GLN A 318 -16.81 7.39 -2.26
C GLN A 318 -16.38 8.12 -0.99
N LEU A 319 -15.10 8.47 -0.85
CA LEU A 319 -14.60 9.26 0.28
C LEU A 319 -15.29 10.63 0.34
N GLY A 320 -15.43 11.30 -0.81
CA GLY A 320 -16.14 12.56 -0.89
C GLY A 320 -17.63 12.46 -0.53
N LEU A 321 -18.28 11.36 -0.91
CA LEU A 321 -19.69 11.10 -0.57
C LEU A 321 -19.88 10.75 0.91
N ARG A 322 -19.02 9.91 1.50
CA ARG A 322 -19.12 9.57 2.93
C ARG A 322 -18.79 10.75 3.84
N ALA A 323 -17.91 11.66 3.40
CA ALA A 323 -17.68 12.92 4.08
C ALA A 323 -18.94 13.76 4.23
N LYS A 324 -19.74 13.80 3.16
CA LYS A 324 -21.02 14.45 3.14
C LYS A 324 -21.98 13.81 4.15
N ASP A 325 -22.14 12.48 4.14
CA ASP A 325 -23.03 11.78 5.08
C ASP A 325 -22.60 11.98 6.55
N ALA A 326 -21.29 12.05 6.81
CA ALA A 326 -20.74 12.31 8.14
C ALA A 326 -20.93 13.77 8.60
N SER A 327 -20.93 14.73 7.66
CA SER A 327 -21.17 16.16 7.94
C SER A 327 -22.64 16.43 8.29
N GLU A 328 -23.59 15.75 7.64
CA GLU A 328 -25.03 15.89 7.93
C GLU A 328 -25.40 15.51 9.37
N LYS A 329 -24.68 14.56 9.96
CA LYS A 329 -24.89 14.11 11.35
C LYS A 329 -24.22 14.99 12.41
N SER A 330 -23.31 15.89 12.03
CA SER A 330 -22.57 16.73 13.00
C SER A 330 -22.55 18.20 12.61
N THR A 331 -23.51 18.98 13.10
CA THR A 331 -23.77 20.40 12.77
C THR A 331 -22.70 21.39 13.27
N LYS A 332 -21.49 20.98 13.69
CA LYS A 332 -20.59 21.88 14.44
C LYS A 332 -19.10 21.98 14.06
N ASN A 333 -18.53 21.21 13.12
CA ASN A 333 -17.05 21.19 12.99
C ASN A 333 -16.51 21.47 11.58
N ALA A 334 -16.10 22.70 11.30
CA ALA A 334 -15.30 23.09 10.13
C ALA A 334 -13.98 22.29 9.98
N LEU A 335 -13.43 21.78 11.09
CA LEU A 335 -12.22 20.94 11.11
C LEU A 335 -12.38 19.59 10.35
N LYS A 336 -13.59 19.06 10.18
CA LYS A 336 -13.81 17.81 9.44
C LYS A 336 -13.69 17.99 7.92
N VAL A 337 -14.04 19.16 7.40
CA VAL A 337 -13.97 19.47 5.96
C VAL A 337 -12.52 19.49 5.47
N SER A 338 -11.60 20.00 6.30
CA SER A 338 -10.15 19.99 6.02
C SER A 338 -9.57 18.57 6.03
N ASN A 339 -9.97 17.72 6.98
CA ASN A 339 -9.47 16.34 7.07
C ASN A 339 -9.96 15.45 5.91
N THR A 340 -11.20 15.65 5.44
CA THR A 340 -11.70 14.99 4.24
C THR A 340 -10.94 15.43 3.00
N ALA A 341 -10.76 16.73 2.80
CA ALA A 341 -10.04 17.23 1.63
C ALA A 341 -8.59 16.71 1.63
N GLY A 342 -7.92 16.67 2.78
CA GLY A 342 -6.61 16.02 2.89
C GLY A 342 -6.63 14.52 2.52
N SER A 343 -7.64 13.78 2.98
CA SER A 343 -7.80 12.34 2.68
C SER A 343 -8.15 12.06 1.22
N LEU A 344 -8.83 12.98 0.53
CA LEU A 344 -9.05 12.91 -0.91
C LEU A 344 -7.77 13.23 -1.68
N GLY A 345 -7.08 14.30 -1.28
CA GLY A 345 -5.91 14.80 -1.99
C GLY A 345 -4.74 13.82 -2.03
N VAL A 346 -4.56 12.98 -1.01
CA VAL A 346 -3.53 11.92 -1.02
C VAL A 346 -3.71 10.87 -2.12
N LEU A 347 -4.90 10.75 -2.71
CA LEU A 347 -5.14 9.85 -3.86
C LEU A 347 -4.81 10.51 -5.21
N ILE A 348 -4.72 11.85 -5.27
CA ILE A 348 -4.43 12.57 -6.51
C ILE A 348 -3.09 12.14 -7.13
N PRO A 349 -1.97 12.05 -6.38
CA PRO A 349 -0.72 11.55 -6.92
C PRO A 349 -0.82 10.12 -7.45
N VAL A 350 -1.59 9.25 -6.79
CA VAL A 350 -1.79 7.86 -7.23
C VAL A 350 -2.54 7.82 -8.57
N ILE A 351 -3.61 8.61 -8.71
CA ILE A 351 -4.35 8.76 -9.97
C ILE A 351 -3.41 9.29 -11.06
N ALA A 352 -2.58 10.29 -10.75
CA ALA A 352 -1.65 10.87 -11.71
C ALA A 352 -0.63 9.84 -12.23
N VAL A 353 -0.09 8.96 -11.37
CA VAL A 353 0.80 7.86 -11.79
C VAL A 353 0.11 6.92 -12.78
N VAL A 354 -1.17 6.58 -12.56
CA VAL A 354 -1.94 5.79 -13.55
C VAL A 354 -2.13 6.57 -14.84
N MET A 355 -2.51 7.86 -14.74
CA MET A 355 -2.76 8.73 -15.89
C MET A 355 -1.52 8.95 -16.77
N GLN A 356 -0.30 8.94 -16.20
CA GLN A 356 0.95 9.01 -16.98
C GLN A 356 1.13 7.82 -17.92
N ARG A 357 0.55 6.66 -17.59
CA ARG A 357 0.79 5.38 -18.27
C ARG A 357 -0.32 5.03 -19.27
N ILE A 358 -1.42 5.78 -19.30
CA ILE A 358 -2.53 5.57 -20.24
C ILE A 358 -2.50 6.56 -21.41
N THR A 359 -3.18 6.21 -22.48
CA THR A 359 -3.46 7.12 -23.58
C THR A 359 -4.57 8.11 -23.22
N VAL A 360 -4.70 9.19 -23.99
CA VAL A 360 -5.79 10.17 -23.80
C VAL A 360 -7.13 9.44 -23.90
N ILE A 361 -8.02 9.68 -22.93
CA ILE A 361 -9.35 9.07 -22.89
C ILE A 361 -10.30 9.89 -23.77
N SER A 362 -10.48 9.48 -25.02
CA SER A 362 -11.36 10.18 -25.95
C SER A 362 -12.82 9.71 -25.90
N ASP A 363 -13.04 8.41 -25.69
CA ASP A 363 -14.38 7.79 -25.66
C ASP A 363 -14.58 7.01 -24.34
N PRO A 364 -14.86 7.70 -23.22
CA PRO A 364 -15.05 7.04 -21.94
C PRO A 364 -16.40 6.32 -21.88
N SER A 365 -16.44 5.19 -21.18
CA SER A 365 -17.71 4.61 -20.75
C SER A 365 -18.47 5.61 -19.86
N GLU A 366 -19.81 5.50 -19.82
CA GLU A 366 -20.65 6.40 -19.02
C GLU A 366 -20.26 6.42 -17.52
N ARG A 367 -19.82 5.26 -17.00
CA ARG A 367 -19.30 5.13 -15.63
C ARG A 367 -18.03 5.96 -15.43
N VAL A 368 -17.03 5.80 -16.31
CA VAL A 368 -15.75 6.51 -16.22
C VAL A 368 -15.95 8.01 -16.41
N PHE A 369 -16.80 8.41 -17.36
CA PHE A 369 -17.16 9.81 -17.57
C PHE A 369 -17.73 10.45 -16.30
N ARG A 370 -18.71 9.79 -15.65
CA ARG A 370 -19.29 10.28 -14.39
C ARG A 370 -18.27 10.40 -13.25
N LEU A 371 -17.32 9.47 -13.18
CA LEU A 371 -16.26 9.51 -12.17
C LEU A 371 -15.33 10.70 -12.38
N PHE A 372 -14.89 10.95 -13.62
CA PHE A 372 -14.09 12.13 -13.95
C PHE A 372 -14.85 13.43 -13.69
N GLN A 373 -16.13 13.48 -14.06
CA GLN A 373 -16.97 14.64 -13.77
C GLN A 373 -17.00 14.96 -12.28
N ARG A 374 -17.20 13.95 -11.42
CA ARG A 374 -17.18 14.11 -9.96
C ARG A 374 -15.80 14.46 -9.42
N PHE A 375 -14.75 13.84 -9.94
CA PHE A 375 -13.36 14.15 -9.58
C PHE A 375 -13.05 15.63 -9.82
N TRP A 376 -13.40 16.17 -10.98
CA TRP A 376 -13.18 17.57 -11.33
C TRP A 376 -14.02 18.53 -10.50
N PHE A 377 -15.24 18.15 -10.11
CA PHE A 377 -16.02 18.94 -9.15
C PHE A 377 -15.31 19.02 -7.80
N TYR A 378 -14.85 17.91 -7.24
CA TYR A 378 -14.10 17.92 -5.98
C TYR A 378 -12.80 18.72 -6.09
N CYS A 379 -12.10 18.67 -7.23
CA CYS A 379 -10.89 19.48 -7.46
C CYS A 379 -11.16 20.98 -7.41
N VAL A 380 -12.31 21.43 -7.93
CA VAL A 380 -12.71 22.84 -7.83
C VAL A 380 -13.17 23.20 -6.42
N LEU A 381 -14.05 22.38 -5.84
CA LEU A 381 -14.68 22.66 -4.55
C LEU A 381 -13.69 22.66 -3.39
N TYR A 382 -12.71 21.77 -3.40
CA TYR A 382 -11.65 21.73 -2.38
C TYR A 382 -10.39 22.51 -2.78
N GLY A 383 -10.37 23.13 -3.96
CA GLY A 383 -9.26 23.97 -4.40
C GLY A 383 -8.00 23.21 -4.82
N PHE A 384 -8.09 21.92 -5.17
CA PHE A 384 -6.94 21.17 -5.72
C PHE A 384 -6.50 21.68 -7.10
N ALA A 385 -7.42 22.29 -7.87
CA ALA A 385 -7.11 22.83 -9.20
C ALA A 385 -6.49 24.24 -9.17
N ASP A 386 -6.48 24.91 -8.01
CA ASP A 386 -6.10 26.32 -7.87
C ASP A 386 -4.70 26.44 -7.23
N ALA A 387 -3.69 26.79 -8.05
CA ALA A 387 -2.30 26.91 -7.59
C ALA A 387 -2.09 28.12 -6.66
N GLU A 388 -2.87 29.18 -6.84
CA GLU A 388 -2.68 30.45 -6.13
C GLU A 388 -3.26 30.41 -4.71
N GLY A 389 -4.10 29.42 -4.42
CA GLY A 389 -4.74 29.27 -3.12
C GLY A 389 -3.79 28.90 -1.98
N GLY A 390 -2.62 28.30 -2.27
CA GLY A 390 -1.61 27.92 -1.26
C GLY A 390 -2.10 26.92 -0.18
N LEU A 391 -3.27 26.32 -0.37
CA LEU A 391 -3.93 25.45 0.62
C LEU A 391 -3.33 24.04 0.68
N TRP A 392 -2.78 23.56 -0.44
CA TRP A 392 -2.34 22.18 -0.63
C TRP A 392 -0.89 22.12 -1.13
N PRO A 393 -0.19 20.98 -0.94
CA PRO A 393 1.14 20.78 -1.51
C PRO A 393 1.15 21.04 -3.02
N THR A 394 2.19 21.72 -3.51
CA THR A 394 2.29 22.10 -4.93
C THR A 394 2.31 20.89 -5.85
N GLU A 395 2.83 19.76 -5.37
CA GLU A 395 2.86 18.49 -6.12
C GLU A 395 1.47 17.97 -6.45
N TRP A 396 0.46 18.26 -5.60
CA TRP A 396 -0.92 17.85 -5.87
C TRP A 396 -1.50 18.63 -7.05
N HIS A 397 -1.18 19.92 -7.14
CA HIS A 397 -1.60 20.75 -8.28
C HIS A 397 -0.97 20.26 -9.59
N ASP A 398 0.34 19.97 -9.58
CA ASP A 398 1.04 19.42 -10.74
C ASP A 398 0.43 18.08 -11.17
N CYS A 399 0.04 17.24 -10.21
CA CYS A 399 -0.67 16.00 -10.48
C CYS A 399 -2.06 16.25 -11.10
N VAL A 400 -2.84 17.22 -10.63
CA VAL A 400 -4.14 17.59 -11.24
C VAL A 400 -3.95 18.05 -12.69
N ARG A 401 -2.92 18.86 -12.97
CA ARG A 401 -2.59 19.28 -14.35
C ARG A 401 -2.28 18.09 -15.24
N LEU A 402 -1.47 17.16 -14.75
CA LEU A 402 -1.14 15.94 -15.48
C LEU A 402 -2.38 15.08 -15.76
N ILE A 403 -3.25 14.90 -14.77
CA ILE A 403 -4.53 14.19 -14.92
C ILE A 403 -5.39 14.86 -16.01
N ALA A 404 -5.39 16.19 -16.09
CA ALA A 404 -6.12 16.93 -17.12
C ALA A 404 -5.73 16.48 -18.53
N THR A 405 -4.43 16.40 -18.84
CA THR A 405 -3.92 16.10 -20.19
C THR A 405 -4.46 14.80 -20.82
N LYS A 406 -4.87 13.83 -20.00
CA LYS A 406 -5.44 12.55 -20.45
C LYS A 406 -6.92 12.36 -20.13
N SER A 407 -7.52 13.26 -19.34
CA SER A 407 -8.92 13.18 -18.94
C SER A 407 -9.86 13.39 -20.14
N PRO A 408 -11.06 12.78 -20.13
CA PRO A 408 -12.07 13.02 -21.16
C PRO A 408 -12.63 14.45 -21.08
N THR A 409 -13.10 14.99 -22.22
CA THR A 409 -13.82 16.27 -22.27
C THR A 409 -15.07 16.18 -21.40
N LEU A 410 -15.31 17.16 -20.52
CA LEU A 410 -16.55 17.23 -19.72
C LEU A 410 -17.73 17.85 -20.48
N VAL A 411 -17.50 18.35 -21.70
CA VAL A 411 -18.53 18.94 -22.56
C VAL A 411 -19.30 17.81 -23.26
N SER A 412 -20.52 17.52 -22.78
CA SER A 412 -21.44 16.63 -23.48
C SER A 412 -22.14 17.39 -24.61
N GLN A 413 -22.31 16.76 -25.77
CA GLN A 413 -23.09 17.32 -26.88
C GLN A 413 -24.58 17.50 -26.53
N SER A 414 -25.06 16.84 -25.47
CA SER A 414 -26.41 16.98 -24.92
C SER A 414 -26.33 17.44 -23.46
N VAL A 415 -26.08 18.74 -23.22
CA VAL A 415 -26.10 19.30 -21.87
C VAL A 415 -27.54 19.39 -21.37
N SER A 416 -28.09 18.28 -20.88
CA SER A 416 -29.28 18.33 -20.05
C SER A 416 -28.88 18.76 -18.63
N TYR A 417 -29.61 19.72 -18.07
CA TYR A 417 -29.37 20.27 -16.72
C TYR A 417 -29.57 19.23 -15.60
N VAL A 418 -30.39 18.20 -15.85
CA VAL A 418 -30.77 17.18 -14.88
C VAL A 418 -29.60 16.24 -14.50
N PRO A 419 -28.82 15.68 -15.45
CA PRO A 419 -27.59 14.94 -15.15
C PRO A 419 -26.56 15.74 -14.33
N LEU A 420 -26.44 17.04 -14.58
CA LEU A 420 -25.47 17.89 -13.91
C LEU A 420 -25.75 18.00 -12.41
N LYS A 421 -27.02 18.19 -12.06
CA LYS A 421 -27.47 18.26 -10.67
C LYS A 421 -27.31 16.92 -9.93
N ALA A 422 -27.51 15.80 -10.62
CA ALA A 422 -27.30 14.45 -10.06
C ALA A 422 -25.81 14.09 -9.88
N ALA A 423 -24.91 14.74 -10.61
CA ALA A 423 -23.47 14.54 -10.52
C ALA A 423 -22.80 15.43 -9.46
N MET A 424 -23.52 16.41 -8.88
CA MET A 424 -22.99 17.32 -7.88
C MET A 424 -22.60 16.61 -6.58
N PRO A 425 -21.39 16.88 -6.05
CA PRO A 425 -20.96 16.37 -4.75
C PRO A 425 -21.82 16.83 -3.57
N LEU A 426 -22.34 18.06 -3.62
CA LEU A 426 -23.03 18.73 -2.52
C LEU A 426 -24.56 18.71 -2.72
N LYS A 427 -25.32 18.56 -1.63
CA LYS A 427 -26.79 18.76 -1.66
C LYS A 427 -27.12 20.25 -1.72
N PRO A 428 -28.29 20.64 -2.28
CA PRO A 428 -28.75 22.04 -2.32
C PRO A 428 -28.73 22.75 -0.96
N GLU A 429 -28.99 22.02 0.12
CA GLU A 429 -29.09 22.53 1.49
C GLU A 429 -27.74 22.92 2.12
N GLN A 430 -26.64 22.40 1.59
CA GLN A 430 -25.27 22.63 2.09
C GLN A 430 -24.56 23.77 1.36
N ILE A 431 -25.13 24.22 0.25
CA ILE A 431 -24.57 25.27 -0.57
C ILE A 431 -24.95 26.60 0.06
N THR A 432 -23.97 27.27 0.68
CA THR A 432 -24.22 28.62 1.17
C THR A 432 -24.23 29.61 0.01
N LYS A 433 -24.92 30.73 0.20
CA LYS A 433 -24.85 31.83 -0.78
C LYS A 433 -23.41 32.33 -0.92
N GLU A 434 -22.63 32.28 0.16
CA GLU A 434 -21.21 32.66 0.20
C GLU A 434 -20.35 31.78 -0.70
N ASP A 435 -20.54 30.46 -0.67
CA ASP A 435 -19.81 29.52 -1.54
C ASP A 435 -20.05 29.83 -3.02
N ASN A 436 -21.30 30.07 -3.42
CA ASN A 436 -21.61 30.44 -4.80
C ASN A 436 -21.02 31.81 -5.18
N THR A 437 -21.04 32.79 -4.26
CA THR A 437 -20.38 34.08 -4.53
C THR A 437 -18.87 33.95 -4.66
N GLY A 438 -18.24 33.04 -3.92
CA GLY A 438 -16.81 32.74 -4.06
C GLY A 438 -16.48 32.17 -5.44
N LEU A 439 -17.24 31.16 -5.90
CA LEU A 439 -17.06 30.58 -7.24
C LEU A 439 -17.31 31.61 -8.36
N LYS A 440 -18.37 32.42 -8.23
CA LYS A 440 -18.64 33.51 -9.18
C LYS A 440 -17.54 34.56 -9.21
N SER A 441 -16.97 34.89 -8.06
CA SER A 441 -15.85 35.85 -7.98
C SER A 441 -14.62 35.31 -8.72
N LYS A 442 -14.30 34.03 -8.56
CA LYS A 442 -13.22 33.36 -9.34
C LYS A 442 -13.51 33.40 -10.83
N LEU A 443 -14.73 33.05 -11.26
CA LEU A 443 -15.13 33.14 -12.67
C LEU A 443 -15.04 34.57 -13.20
N ASN A 444 -15.51 35.55 -12.46
CA ASN A 444 -15.45 36.97 -12.84
C ASN A 444 -14.00 37.48 -12.93
N ALA A 445 -13.08 36.97 -12.10
CA ALA A 445 -11.65 37.28 -12.21
C ALA A 445 -11.04 36.69 -13.50
N ILE A 446 -11.31 35.40 -13.78
CA ILE A 446 -10.84 34.69 -14.96
C ILE A 446 -11.37 35.34 -16.26
N PHE A 447 -12.66 35.65 -16.30
CA PHE A 447 -13.33 36.21 -17.49
C PHE A 447 -13.44 37.74 -17.46
N SER A 448 -12.63 38.42 -16.65
CA SER A 448 -12.68 39.88 -16.45
C SER A 448 -12.51 40.68 -17.74
N THR A 449 -11.83 40.13 -18.73
CA THR A 449 -11.56 40.74 -20.04
C THR A 449 -12.71 40.58 -21.05
N TYR A 450 -13.70 39.72 -20.79
CA TYR A 450 -14.78 39.43 -21.73
C TYR A 450 -16.00 40.31 -21.50
N LEU A 451 -16.38 41.10 -22.51
CA LEU A 451 -17.60 41.91 -22.47
C LEU A 451 -18.82 41.02 -22.20
N ASN A 452 -19.69 41.46 -21.29
CA ASN A 452 -20.92 40.79 -20.86
C ASN A 452 -20.75 39.50 -20.03
N ALA A 453 -19.54 38.94 -19.88
CA ALA A 453 -19.35 37.70 -19.12
C ALA A 453 -19.86 37.82 -17.67
N LYS A 454 -19.58 38.95 -17.02
CA LYS A 454 -20.06 39.24 -15.66
C LYS A 454 -21.59 39.16 -15.54
N ALA A 455 -22.33 39.75 -16.49
CA ALA A 455 -23.79 39.74 -16.47
C ALA A 455 -24.38 38.32 -16.61
N PHE A 456 -23.67 37.41 -17.29
CA PHE A 456 -24.05 36.00 -17.38
C PHE A 456 -23.66 35.22 -16.11
N ILE A 457 -22.43 35.39 -15.63
CA ILE A 457 -21.91 34.71 -14.43
C ILE A 457 -22.73 35.06 -13.19
N ASP A 458 -23.19 36.32 -13.07
CA ASP A 458 -24.02 36.76 -11.95
C ASP A 458 -25.36 35.98 -11.88
N ARG A 459 -25.85 35.45 -13.02
CA ARG A 459 -27.06 34.62 -13.08
C ARG A 459 -26.82 33.14 -12.74
N PHE A 460 -25.57 32.70 -12.65
CA PHE A 460 -25.27 31.27 -12.44
C PHE A 460 -25.75 30.76 -11.08
N GLY A 461 -26.35 29.58 -11.09
CA GLY A 461 -26.49 28.74 -9.90
C GLY A 461 -25.13 28.20 -9.46
N PHE A 462 -25.06 27.66 -8.25
CA PHE A 462 -23.82 27.07 -7.73
C PHE A 462 -23.30 25.95 -8.62
N GLU A 463 -24.20 25.07 -9.08
CA GLU A 463 -23.87 23.92 -9.93
C GLU A 463 -23.30 24.38 -11.28
N GLN A 464 -23.84 25.47 -11.84
CA GLN A 464 -23.36 26.07 -13.08
C GLN A 464 -21.98 26.72 -12.89
N SER A 465 -21.78 27.45 -11.79
CA SER A 465 -20.49 28.04 -11.45
C SER A 465 -19.41 26.97 -11.26
N ALA A 466 -19.69 25.93 -10.48
CA ALA A 466 -18.77 24.83 -10.24
C ALA A 466 -18.45 24.07 -11.53
N TYR A 467 -19.44 23.76 -12.36
CA TYR A 467 -19.22 23.09 -13.63
C TYR A 467 -18.41 23.91 -14.62
N THR A 468 -18.71 25.21 -14.73
CA THR A 468 -17.95 26.10 -15.61
C THR A 468 -16.49 26.15 -15.20
N LEU A 469 -16.20 26.25 -13.90
CA LEU A 469 -14.83 26.19 -13.38
C LEU A 469 -14.17 24.83 -13.63
N SER A 470 -14.88 23.71 -13.45
CA SER A 470 -14.35 22.38 -13.69
C SER A 470 -13.97 22.19 -15.16
N VAL A 471 -14.83 22.63 -16.09
CA VAL A 471 -14.54 22.63 -17.53
C VAL A 471 -13.36 23.56 -17.83
N TYR A 472 -13.36 24.78 -17.29
CA TYR A 472 -12.29 25.75 -17.50
C TYR A 472 -10.93 25.20 -17.08
N TYR A 473 -10.78 24.72 -15.84
CA TYR A 473 -9.50 24.20 -15.36
C TYR A 473 -9.05 22.97 -16.13
N LEU A 474 -9.96 22.02 -16.41
CA LEU A 474 -9.65 20.86 -17.22
C LEU A 474 -9.12 21.25 -18.60
N GLU A 475 -9.84 22.09 -19.34
CA GLU A 475 -9.47 22.46 -20.71
C GLU A 475 -8.29 23.45 -20.77
N THR A 476 -8.03 24.20 -19.70
CA THR A 476 -6.83 25.05 -19.59
C THR A 476 -5.56 24.22 -19.37
N TYR A 477 -5.68 23.06 -18.71
CA TYR A 477 -4.55 22.19 -18.41
C TYR A 477 -4.33 21.06 -19.42
N ARG A 478 -5.29 20.81 -20.32
CA ARG A 478 -5.16 19.89 -21.45
C ARG A 478 -4.34 20.49 -22.58
#